data_AF-A0A9W7GR84-F1
#
_entry.id   AF-A0A9W7GR84-F1
#
_cell.length_a   1.000
_cell.length_b   1.000
_cell.length_c   1.000
_cell.angle_alpha   90.00
_cell.angle_beta   90.00
_cell.angle_gamma   90.00
#
_symmetry.space_group_name_H-M   'P 1'
#
loop_
_entity.id
_entity.type
_entity.pdbx_description
1 polymer ?
#
loop_
_entity_poly.entity_id
_entity_poly.type
_entity_poly.pdbx_seq_one_letter_code
_entity_poly.pdbx_strand_id
1 'polypeptide(L)'
;MPDAPDTESAPTTTTTTAPAAPDPPIPKIALDFKTISPQSLVDYIEFHSVDVSANSTIADMSKAAAKHFENMEVDEETVLGGFLTRCDGSKDYMESARVLSSNTPSLQAYRRKRQKAAALPGEQVAAKTSRSDENGSWILASVQAYHPETETYDVQDEDDITKLIRIPFTNVMRLGTGQEVFLKGSDCMAIFPETTSFYRAKVSKNPIWRPDRLGVPTCSELILRFMDDEDDSGKTPHRRVPSRYVIQLPNSYFESVLG
;
A
#
# COMPACT_ATOMS: atom_id res chain seq x y z
N MET A 1 16.73 -21.18 76.65
CA MET A 1 15.44 -20.50 76.79
C MET A 1 15.69 -19.00 76.77
N PRO A 2 14.95 -18.22 75.97
CA PRO A 2 15.30 -18.03 74.55
C PRO A 2 15.44 -16.55 74.11
N ASP A 3 16.13 -16.41 72.97
CA ASP A 3 15.90 -15.59 71.77
C ASP A 3 15.57 -14.09 71.83
N ALA A 4 16.45 -13.34 71.16
CA ALA A 4 16.24 -12.00 70.63
C ALA A 4 15.46 -12.07 69.30
N PRO A 5 14.57 -11.09 69.00
CA PRO A 5 13.91 -11.02 67.70
C PRO A 5 14.71 -10.23 66.66
N ASP A 6 14.75 -10.84 65.48
CA ASP A 6 15.40 -10.40 64.24
C ASP A 6 14.71 -9.23 63.53
N THR A 7 15.52 -8.58 62.69
CA THR A 7 15.23 -7.39 61.89
C THR A 7 14.56 -7.78 60.56
N GLU A 8 13.40 -7.20 60.26
CA GLU A 8 12.67 -7.41 59.00
C GLU A 8 13.25 -6.51 57.89
N SER A 9 13.85 -7.13 56.86
CA SER A 9 14.30 -6.47 55.62
C SER A 9 13.50 -7.00 54.43
N ALA A 10 12.99 -6.06 53.62
CA ALA A 10 12.14 -6.30 52.46
C ALA A 10 12.85 -7.06 51.32
N PRO A 11 12.13 -7.86 50.50
CA PRO A 11 12.72 -8.56 49.36
C PRO A 11 12.78 -7.68 48.10
N THR A 12 13.99 -7.55 47.55
CA THR A 12 14.29 -6.98 46.22
C THR A 12 13.92 -7.99 45.13
N THR A 13 13.10 -7.59 44.15
CA THR A 13 12.76 -8.41 42.98
C THR A 13 13.70 -8.10 41.82
N THR A 14 14.54 -9.06 41.46
CA THR A 14 15.45 -9.00 40.30
C THR A 14 14.72 -9.52 39.05
N THR A 15 14.48 -8.66 38.06
CA THR A 15 13.94 -9.08 36.76
C THR A 15 15.06 -9.56 35.85
N THR A 16 15.13 -10.87 35.61
CA THR A 16 16.02 -11.52 34.65
C THR A 16 15.49 -11.32 33.22
N THR A 17 16.21 -10.56 32.40
CA THR A 17 15.97 -10.41 30.96
C THR A 17 16.53 -11.64 30.23
N ALA A 18 15.68 -12.37 29.51
CA ALA A 18 16.10 -13.45 28.61
C ALA A 18 16.75 -12.89 27.34
N PRO A 19 17.79 -13.52 26.78
CA PRO A 19 18.43 -13.08 25.54
C PRO A 19 17.53 -13.37 24.32
N ALA A 20 17.46 -12.41 23.40
CA ALA A 20 16.75 -12.52 22.13
C ALA A 20 17.34 -13.63 21.26
N ALA A 21 16.46 -14.40 20.60
CA ALA A 21 16.86 -15.44 19.65
C ALA A 21 17.60 -14.82 18.44
N PRO A 22 18.58 -15.51 17.84
CA PRO A 22 19.26 -15.03 16.64
C PRO A 22 18.31 -15.00 15.44
N ASP A 23 18.39 -13.93 14.65
CA ASP A 23 17.58 -13.75 13.45
C ASP A 23 17.76 -14.92 12.46
N PRO A 24 16.69 -15.34 11.78
CA PRO A 24 16.79 -16.37 10.76
C PRO A 24 17.70 -15.91 9.61
N PRO A 25 18.52 -16.81 9.04
CA PRO A 25 19.43 -16.46 7.95
C PRO A 25 18.63 -16.01 6.73
N ILE A 26 18.92 -14.78 6.28
CA ILE A 26 18.33 -14.21 5.08
C ILE A 26 18.66 -15.14 3.90
N PRO A 27 17.67 -15.56 3.09
CA PRO A 27 17.92 -16.39 1.93
C PRO A 27 18.86 -15.66 0.96
N LYS A 28 20.04 -16.22 0.74
CA LYS A 28 21.00 -15.72 -0.25
C LYS A 28 20.41 -15.97 -1.64
N ILE A 29 19.90 -14.92 -2.27
CA ILE A 29 19.50 -14.94 -3.67
C ILE A 29 20.79 -15.10 -4.49
N ALA A 30 21.04 -16.31 -4.99
CA ALA A 30 22.15 -16.58 -5.87
C ALA A 30 21.76 -16.18 -7.30
N LEU A 31 22.18 -14.98 -7.72
CA LEU A 31 22.00 -14.52 -9.10
C LEU A 31 23.20 -14.99 -9.94
N ASP A 32 22.94 -15.78 -11.00
CA ASP A 32 23.99 -16.18 -11.95
C ASP A 32 24.04 -15.19 -13.12
N PHE A 33 25.05 -14.30 -13.10
CA PHE A 33 25.27 -13.30 -14.15
C PHE A 33 25.57 -13.90 -15.53
N LYS A 34 25.87 -15.21 -15.61
CA LYS A 34 26.05 -15.91 -16.90
C LYS A 34 24.72 -16.17 -17.63
N THR A 35 23.61 -16.11 -16.91
CA THR A 35 22.26 -16.30 -17.46
C THR A 35 21.63 -15.00 -17.95
N ILE A 36 22.29 -13.87 -17.69
CA ILE A 36 21.84 -12.54 -18.12
C ILE A 36 22.14 -12.37 -19.60
N SER A 37 21.24 -11.67 -20.32
CA SER A 37 21.42 -11.44 -21.75
C SER A 37 22.71 -10.66 -22.03
N PRO A 38 23.43 -10.93 -23.13
CA PRO A 38 24.67 -10.23 -23.47
C PRO A 38 24.47 -8.71 -23.57
N GLN A 39 23.32 -8.27 -24.07
CA GLN A 39 23.00 -6.84 -24.18
C GLN A 39 22.85 -6.19 -22.80
N SER A 40 22.15 -6.84 -21.88
CA SER A 40 21.98 -6.33 -20.52
C SER A 40 23.30 -6.23 -19.75
N LEU A 41 24.27 -7.11 -20.02
CA LEU A 41 25.61 -7.03 -19.45
C LEU A 41 26.40 -5.84 -20.01
N VAL A 42 26.29 -5.57 -21.31
CA VAL A 42 26.92 -4.41 -21.96
C VAL A 42 26.31 -3.12 -21.41
N ASP A 43 24.99 -3.04 -21.36
CA ASP A 43 24.27 -1.87 -20.84
C ASP A 43 24.63 -1.61 -19.36
N TYR A 44 24.77 -2.67 -18.55
CA TYR A 44 25.20 -2.57 -17.15
C TYR A 44 26.64 -2.05 -17.02
N ILE A 45 27.57 -2.58 -17.82
CA ILE A 45 28.98 -2.18 -17.83
C ILE A 45 29.11 -0.71 -18.24
N GLU A 46 28.38 -0.28 -19.27
CA GLU A 46 28.37 1.11 -19.73
C GLU A 46 27.75 2.05 -18.68
N PHE A 47 26.59 1.67 -18.14
CA PHE A 47 25.85 2.49 -17.17
C PHE A 47 26.63 2.73 -15.87
N HIS A 48 27.33 1.70 -15.37
CA HIS A 48 28.16 1.81 -14.17
C HIS A 48 29.63 2.15 -14.47
N SER A 49 29.99 2.37 -15.74
CA SER A 49 31.36 2.63 -16.17
C SER A 49 32.35 1.60 -15.61
N VAL A 50 31.98 0.32 -15.64
CA VAL A 50 32.82 -0.77 -15.13
C VAL A 50 33.98 -0.97 -16.10
N ASP A 51 35.21 -0.88 -15.60
CA ASP A 51 36.42 -1.03 -16.43
C ASP A 51 36.52 -2.46 -17.01
N VAL A 52 36.15 -2.60 -18.28
CA VAL A 52 36.24 -3.85 -19.03
C VAL A 52 36.88 -3.58 -20.39
N SER A 53 37.82 -4.43 -20.80
CA SER A 53 38.54 -4.28 -22.06
C SER A 53 37.59 -4.46 -23.27
N ALA A 54 37.80 -3.69 -24.34
CA ALA A 54 36.95 -3.69 -25.54
C ALA A 54 36.84 -5.05 -26.26
N ASN A 55 37.75 -5.99 -25.98
CA ASN A 55 37.74 -7.36 -26.54
C ASN A 55 37.34 -8.44 -25.52
N SER A 56 36.64 -8.07 -24.43
CA SER A 56 36.29 -9.00 -23.36
C SER A 56 35.18 -9.97 -23.75
N THR A 57 35.29 -11.22 -23.30
CA THR A 57 34.24 -12.23 -23.54
C THR A 57 33.04 -12.01 -22.60
N ILE A 58 31.88 -12.59 -22.91
CA ILE A 58 30.68 -12.54 -22.05
C ILE A 58 30.99 -13.07 -20.64
N ALA A 59 31.86 -14.08 -20.53
CA ALA A 59 32.27 -14.63 -19.24
C ALA A 59 33.10 -13.63 -18.41
N ASP A 60 33.91 -12.80 -19.06
CA ASP A 60 34.72 -11.78 -18.39
C ASP A 60 33.87 -10.57 -18.01
N MET A 61 32.94 -10.16 -18.88
CA MET A 61 31.91 -9.16 -18.60
C MET A 61 31.03 -9.57 -17.41
N SER A 62 30.61 -10.85 -17.35
CA SER A 62 29.82 -11.37 -16.23
C SER A 62 30.58 -11.35 -14.91
N LYS A 63 31.87 -11.70 -14.92
CA LYS A 63 32.73 -11.64 -13.72
C LYS A 63 32.96 -10.21 -13.26
N ALA A 64 33.20 -9.29 -14.19
CA ALA A 64 33.38 -7.88 -13.91
C ALA A 64 32.10 -7.27 -13.32
N ALA A 65 30.94 -7.58 -13.93
CA ALA A 65 29.64 -7.14 -13.44
C ALA A 65 29.34 -7.70 -12.03
N ALA A 66 29.58 -8.99 -11.79
CA ALA A 66 29.39 -9.61 -10.49
C ALA A 66 30.30 -9.00 -9.41
N LYS A 67 31.58 -8.76 -9.73
CA LYS A 67 32.54 -8.13 -8.82
C LYS A 67 32.20 -6.66 -8.53
N HIS A 68 31.71 -5.93 -9.54
CA HIS A 68 31.20 -4.58 -9.34
C HIS A 68 29.96 -4.60 -8.45
N PHE A 69 29.02 -5.51 -8.73
CA PHE A 69 27.77 -5.65 -7.98
C PHE A 69 28.01 -6.00 -6.50
N GLU A 70 29.00 -6.85 -6.20
CA GLU A 70 29.37 -7.21 -4.82
C GLU A 70 29.93 -6.02 -4.02
N ASN A 71 30.58 -5.07 -4.69
CA ASN A 71 31.15 -3.87 -4.07
C ASN A 71 30.29 -2.62 -4.24
N MET A 72 29.12 -2.75 -4.86
CA MET A 72 28.24 -1.62 -5.12
C MET A 72 27.53 -1.24 -3.81
N GLU A 73 27.75 -0.02 -3.33
CA GLU A 73 26.92 0.52 -2.27
C GLU A 73 25.51 0.71 -2.84
N VAL A 74 24.62 -0.19 -2.48
CA VAL A 74 23.22 -0.11 -2.85
C VAL A 74 22.59 0.95 -1.95
N ASP A 75 22.35 2.13 -2.51
CA ASP A 75 21.44 3.09 -1.91
C ASP A 75 20.02 2.54 -2.02
N GLU A 76 19.62 1.81 -0.98
CA GLU A 76 18.30 1.20 -0.88
C GLU A 76 17.18 2.24 -1.05
N GLU A 77 17.38 3.50 -0.64
CA GLU A 77 16.39 4.57 -0.76
C GLU A 77 16.17 4.96 -2.23
N THR A 78 17.25 5.06 -3.01
CA THR A 78 17.17 5.32 -4.45
C THR A 78 16.61 4.11 -5.22
N VAL A 79 17.02 2.89 -4.87
CA VAL A 79 16.54 1.67 -5.54
C VAL A 79 15.06 1.43 -5.25
N LEU A 80 14.64 1.58 -3.99
CA LEU A 80 13.24 1.47 -3.60
C LEU A 80 12.42 2.64 -4.13
N GLY A 81 12.96 3.86 -4.10
CA GLY A 81 12.33 5.03 -4.69
C GLY A 81 12.07 4.85 -6.19
N GLY A 82 13.05 4.35 -6.94
CA GLY A 82 12.92 4.04 -8.36
C GLY A 82 12.00 2.85 -8.65
N PHE A 83 11.99 1.83 -7.78
CA PHE A 83 11.06 0.71 -7.87
C PHE A 83 9.62 1.14 -7.62
N LEU A 84 9.37 1.90 -6.55
CA LEU A 84 8.05 2.44 -6.21
C LEU A 84 7.56 3.44 -7.26
N THR A 85 8.44 4.28 -7.82
CA THR A 85 8.12 5.17 -8.94
C THR A 85 7.63 4.38 -10.17
N ARG A 86 8.22 3.22 -10.44
CA ARG A 86 7.78 2.33 -11.53
C ARG A 86 6.51 1.56 -11.20
N CYS A 87 6.24 1.29 -9.93
CA CYS A 87 5.00 0.64 -9.49
C CYS A 87 3.79 1.59 -9.43
N ASP A 88 4.01 2.86 -9.07
CA ASP A 88 2.94 3.82 -8.80
C ASP A 88 2.73 4.86 -9.93
N GLY A 89 3.53 4.82 -11.01
CA GLY A 89 3.28 5.57 -12.25
C GLY A 89 3.34 7.10 -12.15
N SER A 90 3.69 7.69 -11.01
CA SER A 90 3.78 9.13 -10.82
C SER A 90 5.20 9.66 -11.11
N LYS A 91 5.32 10.57 -12.08
CA LYS A 91 6.60 11.09 -12.60
C LYS A 91 7.23 12.23 -11.78
N ASP A 92 6.65 12.63 -10.65
CA ASP A 92 7.00 13.90 -10.01
C ASP A 92 7.93 13.80 -8.78
N TYR A 93 8.48 12.62 -8.47
CA TYR A 93 9.34 12.43 -7.28
C TYR A 93 10.85 12.72 -7.49
N MET A 94 11.31 12.89 -8.73
CA MET A 94 12.76 13.05 -9.00
C MET A 94 13.27 14.47 -8.75
N GLU A 95 12.40 15.49 -8.84
CA GLU A 95 12.78 16.90 -8.63
C GLU A 95 12.87 17.25 -7.13
N SER A 96 12.12 16.54 -6.29
CA SER A 96 12.05 16.73 -4.83
C SER A 96 13.16 16.00 -4.06
N ALA A 97 13.76 14.95 -4.63
CA ALA A 97 14.83 14.17 -4.01
C ALA A 97 16.14 14.94 -3.78
N ARG A 98 16.37 16.06 -4.47
CA ARG A 98 17.57 16.89 -4.26
C ARG A 98 17.49 17.82 -3.05
N VAL A 99 16.32 17.91 -2.39
CA VAL A 99 16.07 18.85 -1.28
C VAL A 99 15.84 18.14 0.07
N LEU A 100 15.62 16.82 0.09
CA LEU A 100 15.23 16.09 1.31
C LEU A 100 16.42 15.54 2.09
N SER A 101 17.25 16.45 2.59
CA SER A 101 18.17 16.16 3.70
C SER A 101 17.35 16.04 5.01
N SER A 102 17.48 14.91 5.71
CA SER A 102 17.20 14.68 7.14
C SER A 102 15.80 14.35 7.68
N ASN A 103 14.74 14.16 6.86
CA ASN A 103 13.38 13.94 7.41
C ASN A 103 12.56 12.80 6.78
N THR A 104 13.16 11.87 6.03
CA THR A 104 12.45 10.70 5.50
C THR A 104 12.20 9.67 6.62
N PRO A 105 10.94 9.30 6.91
CA PRO A 105 10.64 8.22 7.85
C PRO A 105 11.29 6.92 7.40
N SER A 106 11.83 6.13 8.33
CA SER A 106 12.41 4.83 8.00
C SER A 106 11.36 3.89 7.39
N LEU A 107 11.79 2.92 6.56
CA LEU A 107 10.90 1.88 6.04
C LEU A 107 10.12 1.17 7.15
N GLN A 108 10.74 0.95 8.32
CA GLN A 108 10.04 0.39 9.48
C GLN A 108 8.92 1.30 9.99
N ALA A 109 9.10 2.63 9.97
CA ALA A 109 8.05 3.57 10.34
C ALA A 109 6.88 3.52 9.34
N TYR A 110 7.16 3.43 8.04
CA TYR A 110 6.14 3.25 7.00
C TYR A 110 5.37 1.93 7.16
N ARG A 111 6.06 0.80 7.35
CA ARG A 111 5.43 -0.51 7.58
C ARG A 111 4.53 -0.48 8.81
N ARG A 112 4.99 0.13 9.91
CA ARG A 112 4.17 0.31 11.12
C ARG A 112 2.95 1.20 10.89
N LYS A 113 3.07 2.26 10.08
CA LYS A 113 1.93 3.13 9.72
C LYS A 113 0.89 2.36 8.90
N ARG A 114 1.33 1.61 7.89
CA ARG A 114 0.47 0.74 7.07
C ARG A 114 -0.24 -0.34 7.90
N GLN A 115 0.49 -1.02 8.77
CA GLN A 115 -0.10 -2.03 9.66
C GLN A 115 -1.17 -1.45 10.59
N LYS A 116 -0.97 -0.23 11.12
CA LYS A 116 -1.99 0.46 11.93
C LYS A 116 -3.20 0.89 11.12
N ALA A 117 -2.99 1.26 9.86
CA ALA A 117 -4.06 1.64 8.94
C ALA A 117 -4.74 0.45 8.25
N ALA A 118 -4.22 -0.77 8.47
CA ALA A 118 -4.69 -1.96 7.78
C ALA A 118 -6.13 -2.29 8.15
N ALA A 119 -6.88 -2.76 7.15
CA ALA A 119 -8.24 -3.24 7.35
C ALA A 119 -8.23 -4.52 8.20
N LEU A 120 -9.22 -4.65 9.09
CA LEU A 120 -9.35 -5.82 9.95
C LEU A 120 -10.04 -6.98 9.20
N PRO A 121 -9.77 -8.24 9.57
CA PRO A 121 -10.55 -9.38 9.10
C PRO A 121 -12.06 -9.18 9.35
N GLY A 122 -12.87 -9.46 8.34
CA GLY A 122 -14.31 -9.24 8.30
C GLY A 122 -14.74 -7.83 7.88
N GLU A 123 -13.82 -6.88 7.71
CA GLU A 123 -14.16 -5.57 7.15
C GLU A 123 -14.43 -5.65 5.65
N GLN A 124 -15.46 -4.93 5.19
CA GLN A 124 -15.66 -4.68 3.77
C GLN A 124 -14.73 -3.55 3.30
N VAL A 125 -14.14 -3.75 2.13
CA VAL A 125 -13.14 -2.87 1.51
C VAL A 125 -13.42 -2.75 0.01
N ALA A 126 -12.90 -1.68 -0.59
CA ALA A 126 -12.73 -1.60 -2.03
C ALA A 126 -11.37 -2.19 -2.40
N ALA A 127 -11.36 -3.14 -3.33
CA ALA A 127 -10.18 -3.91 -3.72
C ALA A 127 -9.93 -3.82 -5.23
N LYS A 128 -8.72 -3.42 -5.63
CA LYS A 128 -8.33 -3.35 -7.05
C LYS A 128 -7.83 -4.71 -7.54
N THR A 129 -8.64 -5.39 -8.34
CA THR A 129 -8.33 -6.73 -8.87
C THR A 129 -7.64 -6.70 -10.23
N SER A 130 -7.93 -5.68 -11.05
CA SER A 130 -7.26 -5.50 -12.33
C SER A 130 -5.99 -4.66 -12.21
N ARG A 131 -5.01 -4.93 -13.09
CA ARG A 131 -3.85 -4.03 -13.27
C ARG A 131 -4.19 -2.82 -14.13
N SER A 132 -5.29 -2.84 -14.87
CA SER A 132 -5.79 -1.68 -15.61
C SER A 132 -6.38 -0.64 -14.66
N ASP A 133 -6.39 0.62 -15.10
CA ASP A 133 -7.12 1.72 -14.45
C ASP A 133 -8.51 1.92 -15.07
N GLU A 134 -9.06 0.86 -15.66
CA GLU A 134 -10.38 0.87 -16.28
C GLU A 134 -11.47 1.05 -15.22
N ASN A 135 -12.56 1.73 -15.59
CA ASN A 135 -13.74 1.84 -14.78
C ASN A 135 -14.26 0.43 -14.41
N GLY A 136 -14.55 0.20 -13.13
CA GLY A 136 -14.96 -1.13 -12.63
C GLY A 136 -13.81 -2.07 -12.23
N SER A 137 -12.55 -1.63 -12.28
CA SER A 137 -11.38 -2.42 -11.82
C SER A 137 -11.33 -2.64 -10.31
N TRP A 138 -12.16 -1.93 -9.56
CA TRP A 138 -12.26 -2.01 -8.11
C TRP A 138 -13.58 -2.69 -7.74
N ILE A 139 -13.53 -3.66 -6.85
CA ILE A 139 -14.68 -4.44 -6.40
C ILE A 139 -14.91 -4.26 -4.90
N LEU A 140 -16.13 -4.53 -4.45
CA LEU A 140 -16.47 -4.71 -3.05
C LEU A 140 -16.00 -6.09 -2.62
N ALA A 141 -15.15 -6.13 -1.60
CA ALA A 141 -14.60 -7.38 -1.09
C ALA A 141 -14.59 -7.37 0.44
N SER A 142 -14.62 -8.56 1.03
CA SER A 142 -14.46 -8.78 2.46
C SER A 142 -13.04 -9.24 2.77
N VAL A 143 -12.39 -8.62 3.75
CA VAL A 143 -11.05 -9.00 4.19
C VAL A 143 -11.12 -10.30 4.97
N GLN A 144 -10.35 -11.31 4.55
CA GLN A 144 -10.26 -12.59 5.26
C GLN A 144 -9.03 -12.63 6.15
N ALA A 145 -7.90 -12.14 5.64
CA ALA A 145 -6.66 -12.04 6.41
C ALA A 145 -5.77 -10.90 5.89
N TYR A 146 -4.98 -10.30 6.79
CA TYR A 146 -3.89 -9.39 6.43
C TYR A 146 -2.57 -10.04 6.83
N HIS A 147 -1.58 -9.97 5.93
CA HIS A 147 -0.24 -10.55 6.08
C HIS A 147 0.78 -9.42 6.26
N PRO A 148 1.19 -9.08 7.49
CA PRO A 148 2.04 -7.92 7.75
C PRO A 148 3.46 -8.03 7.19
N GLU A 149 3.94 -9.27 6.99
CA GLU A 149 5.28 -9.53 6.44
C GLU A 149 5.36 -9.18 4.96
N THR A 150 4.31 -9.48 4.19
CA THR A 150 4.25 -9.24 2.74
C THR A 150 3.43 -7.99 2.39
N GLU A 151 2.79 -7.36 3.37
CA GLU A 151 1.84 -6.26 3.18
C GLU A 151 0.73 -6.58 2.18
N THR A 152 0.22 -7.81 2.24
CA THR A 152 -0.87 -8.28 1.36
C THR A 152 -2.10 -8.67 2.17
N TYR A 153 -3.26 -8.58 1.53
CA TYR A 153 -4.53 -9.08 2.03
C TYR A 153 -4.96 -10.31 1.25
N ASP A 154 -5.56 -11.26 1.93
CA ASP A 154 -6.49 -12.20 1.32
C ASP A 154 -7.89 -11.59 1.43
N VAL A 155 -8.50 -11.29 0.29
CA VAL A 155 -9.86 -10.77 0.21
C VAL A 155 -10.76 -11.74 -0.53
N GLN A 156 -12.03 -11.71 -0.20
CA GLN A 156 -13.09 -12.47 -0.86
C GLN A 156 -14.01 -11.49 -1.57
N ASP A 157 -14.26 -11.70 -2.87
CA ASP A 157 -15.24 -10.92 -3.64
C ASP A 157 -16.65 -11.14 -3.07
N GLU A 158 -17.47 -10.09 -3.07
CA GLU A 158 -18.88 -10.17 -2.66
C GLU A 158 -19.72 -11.01 -3.65
N ASP A 159 -19.37 -11.02 -4.94
CA ASP A 159 -20.07 -11.78 -5.99
C ASP A 159 -19.50 -13.20 -6.23
N ASP A 160 -18.19 -13.40 -6.06
CA ASP A 160 -17.52 -14.73 -6.17
C ASP A 160 -16.88 -15.14 -4.85
N ILE A 161 -17.71 -15.64 -3.93
CA ILE A 161 -17.26 -16.15 -2.62
C ILE A 161 -16.44 -17.45 -2.70
N THR A 162 -16.27 -18.05 -3.88
CA THR A 162 -15.54 -19.32 -4.02
C THR A 162 -14.03 -19.14 -4.02
N LYS A 163 -13.54 -17.92 -4.24
CA LYS A 163 -12.13 -17.61 -4.42
C LYS A 163 -11.64 -16.57 -3.42
N LEU A 164 -10.42 -16.79 -2.97
CA LEU A 164 -9.63 -15.80 -2.25
C LEU A 164 -8.64 -15.17 -3.22
N ILE A 165 -8.61 -13.84 -3.23
CA ILE A 165 -7.74 -13.04 -4.09
C ILE A 165 -6.69 -12.38 -3.19
N ARG A 166 -5.41 -12.54 -3.55
CA ARG A 166 -4.31 -11.88 -2.83
C ARG A 166 -4.01 -10.52 -3.44
N ILE A 167 -4.15 -9.46 -2.64
CA ILE A 167 -4.06 -8.08 -3.11
C ILE A 167 -3.09 -7.29 -2.22
N PRO A 168 -2.18 -6.47 -2.78
CA PRO A 168 -1.26 -5.65 -1.99
C PRO A 168 -2.00 -4.55 -1.23
N PHE A 169 -1.40 -4.07 -0.14
CA PHE A 169 -1.97 -3.00 0.69
C PHE A 169 -2.37 -1.75 -0.11
N THR A 170 -1.58 -1.38 -1.11
CA THR A 170 -1.80 -0.21 -1.99
C THR A 170 -3.02 -0.37 -2.92
N ASN A 171 -3.60 -1.56 -2.99
CA ASN A 171 -4.76 -1.86 -3.82
C ASN A 171 -6.01 -2.15 -2.96
N VAL A 172 -5.97 -1.82 -1.67
CA VAL A 172 -7.08 -1.98 -0.74
C VAL A 172 -7.39 -0.65 -0.07
N MET A 173 -8.64 -0.21 -0.17
CA MET A 173 -9.14 1.00 0.48
C MET A 173 -10.31 0.63 1.41
N ARG A 174 -10.25 1.14 2.64
CA ARG A 174 -11.35 0.95 3.60
C ARG A 174 -12.55 1.79 3.19
N LEU A 175 -13.73 1.24 3.43
CA LEU A 175 -14.99 1.92 3.14
C LEU A 175 -15.25 3.08 4.09
N GLY A 176 -16.12 3.99 3.66
CA GLY A 176 -16.48 5.17 4.41
C GLY A 176 -17.25 4.83 5.69
N THR A 177 -17.01 5.61 6.73
CA THR A 177 -17.78 5.60 7.99
C THR A 177 -18.99 6.55 7.92
N GLY A 178 -19.14 7.30 6.82
CA GLY A 178 -20.14 8.36 6.67
C GLY A 178 -19.69 9.69 7.27
N GLN A 179 -18.45 9.79 7.77
CA GLN A 179 -17.82 11.02 8.26
C GLN A 179 -17.01 11.75 7.17
N GLU A 180 -16.84 11.12 6.01
CA GLU A 180 -16.00 11.63 4.93
C GLU A 180 -16.61 12.89 4.32
N VAL A 181 -15.78 13.93 4.18
CA VAL A 181 -16.22 15.21 3.65
C VAL A 181 -16.11 15.22 2.13
N PHE A 182 -17.22 14.96 1.46
CA PHE A 182 -17.36 15.14 0.02
C PHE A 182 -17.99 16.49 -0.30
N LEU A 183 -17.46 17.21 -1.29
CA LEU A 183 -18.02 18.50 -1.71
C LEU A 183 -18.78 18.34 -3.02
N LYS A 184 -19.80 19.16 -3.24
CA LYS A 184 -20.47 19.18 -4.55
C LYS A 184 -19.44 19.45 -5.64
N GLY A 185 -19.41 18.59 -6.65
CA GLY A 185 -18.47 18.66 -7.76
C GLY A 185 -17.14 17.95 -7.51
N SER A 186 -16.88 17.37 -6.33
CA SER A 186 -15.68 16.56 -6.12
C SER A 186 -15.78 15.23 -6.87
N ASP A 187 -14.63 14.75 -7.35
CA ASP A 187 -14.51 13.42 -7.93
C ASP A 187 -14.37 12.37 -6.81
N CYS A 188 -14.99 11.22 -7.00
CA CYS A 188 -14.99 10.10 -6.07
C CYS A 188 -15.13 8.77 -6.82
N MET A 189 -15.03 7.67 -6.09
CA MET A 189 -15.46 6.36 -6.55
C MET A 189 -16.63 5.86 -5.72
N ALA A 190 -17.57 5.17 -6.36
CA ALA A 190 -18.74 4.66 -5.68
C ALA A 190 -19.25 3.36 -6.32
N ILE A 191 -19.93 2.53 -5.53
CA ILE A 191 -20.65 1.38 -6.05
C ILE A 191 -21.78 1.86 -6.95
N PHE A 192 -21.85 1.32 -8.16
CA PHE A 192 -23.00 1.55 -9.04
C PHE A 192 -24.21 0.76 -8.51
N PRO A 193 -25.44 1.31 -8.51
CA PRO A 193 -26.58 0.59 -7.97
C PRO A 193 -26.74 -0.79 -8.60
N GLU A 194 -27.03 -1.78 -7.74
CA GLU A 194 -27.21 -3.20 -8.14
C GLU A 194 -25.94 -3.91 -8.64
N THR A 195 -24.77 -3.33 -8.40
CA THR A 195 -23.47 -3.98 -8.66
C THR A 195 -22.61 -4.02 -7.40
N THR A 196 -21.49 -4.73 -7.48
CA THR A 196 -20.45 -4.79 -6.45
C THR A 196 -19.17 -4.08 -6.89
N SER A 197 -19.16 -3.46 -8.08
CA SER A 197 -17.99 -2.77 -8.62
C SER A 197 -18.05 -1.26 -8.36
N PHE A 198 -16.88 -0.67 -8.14
CA PHE A 198 -16.71 0.77 -7.96
C PHE A 198 -16.39 1.46 -9.28
N TYR A 199 -17.12 2.54 -9.54
CA TYR A 199 -17.00 3.36 -10.73
C TYR A 199 -16.68 4.80 -10.37
N ARG A 200 -16.01 5.50 -11.28
CA ARG A 200 -15.74 6.93 -11.12
C ARG A 200 -17.05 7.72 -11.19
N ALA A 201 -17.22 8.62 -10.23
CA ALA A 201 -18.41 9.44 -10.11
C ALA A 201 -18.04 10.86 -9.65
N LYS A 202 -18.97 11.78 -9.85
CA LYS A 202 -18.89 13.16 -9.37
C LYS A 202 -20.08 13.45 -8.46
N VAL A 203 -19.81 14.11 -7.34
CA VAL A 203 -20.84 14.50 -6.37
C VAL A 203 -21.75 15.56 -6.99
N SER A 204 -23.02 15.21 -7.21
CA SER A 204 -23.99 16.05 -7.92
C SER A 204 -24.62 17.12 -7.03
N LYS A 205 -24.93 16.77 -5.77
CA LYS A 205 -25.57 17.65 -4.79
C LYS A 205 -24.77 17.68 -3.49
N ASN A 206 -24.93 18.74 -2.71
CA ASN A 206 -24.29 18.86 -1.39
C ASN A 206 -24.73 17.69 -0.49
N PRO A 207 -23.79 17.04 0.24
CA PRO A 207 -24.14 16.00 1.19
C PRO A 207 -25.06 16.55 2.28
N ILE A 208 -26.00 15.71 2.72
CA ILE A 208 -26.91 16.05 3.81
C ILE A 208 -26.38 15.39 5.07
N TRP A 209 -25.95 16.21 6.02
CA TRP A 209 -25.42 15.77 7.30
C TRP A 209 -26.55 15.66 8.32
N ARG A 210 -26.61 14.52 9.01
CA ARG A 210 -27.58 14.23 10.07
C ARG A 210 -26.82 13.62 11.26
N PRO A 211 -27.18 13.96 12.50
CA PRO A 211 -26.63 13.24 13.64
C PRO A 211 -27.12 11.79 13.61
N ASP A 212 -26.19 10.84 13.79
CA ASP A 212 -26.54 9.43 14.02
C ASP A 212 -27.09 9.22 15.44
N ARG A 213 -27.45 7.99 15.81
CA ARG A 213 -27.96 7.58 17.14
C ARG A 213 -27.07 8.04 18.31
N LEU A 214 -25.77 8.21 18.06
CA LEU A 214 -24.79 8.69 19.05
C LEU A 214 -24.54 10.20 18.99
N GLY A 215 -25.30 10.95 18.18
CA GLY A 215 -25.16 12.40 18.01
C GLY A 215 -24.00 12.83 17.09
N VAL A 216 -23.26 11.88 16.51
CA VAL A 216 -22.13 12.16 15.61
C VAL A 216 -22.67 12.57 14.23
N PRO A 217 -22.27 13.71 13.65
CA PRO A 217 -22.74 14.15 12.33
C PRO A 217 -22.29 13.17 11.23
N THR A 218 -23.20 12.37 10.68
CA THR A 218 -22.93 11.46 9.56
C THR A 218 -23.66 11.92 8.31
N CYS A 219 -23.06 11.66 7.16
CA CYS A 219 -23.77 11.62 5.88
C CYS A 219 -24.25 10.18 5.68
N SER A 220 -25.55 9.96 5.43
CA SER A 220 -26.08 8.62 5.17
C SER A 220 -26.01 8.24 3.69
N GLU A 221 -26.24 9.21 2.81
CA GLU A 221 -26.34 9.01 1.36
C GLU A 221 -25.81 10.23 0.59
N LEU A 222 -25.23 9.96 -0.57
CA LEU A 222 -24.74 10.95 -1.51
C LEU A 222 -25.50 10.83 -2.84
N ILE A 223 -25.66 11.97 -3.51
CA ILE A 223 -26.27 12.01 -4.84
C ILE A 223 -25.15 12.24 -5.85
N LEU A 224 -24.91 11.24 -6.70
CA LEU A 224 -23.77 11.15 -7.60
C LEU A 224 -24.22 11.14 -9.07
N ARG A 225 -23.30 11.50 -9.96
CA ARG A 225 -23.35 11.24 -11.41
C ARG A 225 -22.17 10.36 -11.78
N PHE A 226 -22.43 9.19 -12.36
CA PHE A 226 -21.40 8.25 -12.79
C PHE A 226 -20.87 8.63 -14.17
N MET A 227 -19.55 8.60 -14.36
CA MET A 227 -18.95 9.10 -15.61
C MET A 227 -19.30 8.24 -16.85
N ASP A 228 -19.75 7.00 -16.64
CA ASP A 228 -20.04 6.00 -17.67
C ASP A 228 -21.54 5.67 -17.77
N ASP A 229 -22.39 6.50 -17.20
CA ASP A 229 -23.85 6.31 -17.13
C ASP A 229 -24.57 7.38 -17.96
N GLU A 230 -24.00 7.70 -19.12
CA GLU A 230 -24.62 8.62 -20.08
C GLU A 230 -25.76 7.92 -20.82
N ASP A 231 -26.96 8.51 -20.80
CA ASP A 231 -28.11 8.00 -21.56
C ASP A 231 -28.02 8.33 -23.06
N ASP A 232 -28.93 7.77 -23.86
CA ASP A 232 -29.02 8.02 -25.32
C ASP A 232 -29.21 9.51 -25.68
N SER A 233 -29.51 10.37 -24.69
CA SER A 233 -29.67 11.82 -24.85
C SER A 233 -28.44 12.61 -24.39
N GLY A 234 -27.34 11.94 -24.03
CA GLY A 234 -26.12 12.59 -23.56
C GLY A 234 -26.18 13.08 -22.12
N LYS A 235 -27.13 12.60 -21.30
CA LYS A 235 -27.33 13.04 -19.91
C LYS A 235 -26.98 11.93 -18.94
N THR A 236 -26.19 12.28 -17.93
CA THR A 236 -25.92 11.39 -16.80
C THR A 236 -26.97 11.57 -15.70
N PRO A 237 -27.72 10.52 -15.31
CA PRO A 237 -28.75 10.62 -14.29
C PRO A 237 -28.14 10.78 -12.89
N HIS A 238 -28.98 11.26 -11.96
CA HIS A 238 -28.60 11.41 -10.56
C HIS A 238 -28.93 10.13 -9.79
N ARG A 239 -27.91 9.47 -9.25
CA ARG A 239 -28.05 8.24 -8.46
C ARG A 239 -27.80 8.48 -6.98
N ARG A 240 -28.63 7.90 -6.12
CA ARG A 240 -28.44 7.92 -4.66
C ARG A 240 -27.61 6.71 -4.27
N VAL A 241 -26.51 6.94 -3.56
CA VAL A 241 -25.60 5.89 -3.09
C VAL A 241 -25.34 6.08 -1.59
N PRO A 242 -25.42 5.02 -0.76
CA PRO A 242 -25.05 5.12 0.65
C PRO A 242 -23.60 5.61 0.80
N SER A 243 -23.37 6.54 1.72
CA SER A 243 -22.06 7.19 1.91
C SER A 243 -20.94 6.19 2.21
N ARG A 244 -21.25 5.09 2.91
CA ARG A 244 -20.31 4.00 3.19
C ARG A 244 -19.69 3.40 1.93
N TYR A 245 -20.43 3.37 0.83
CA TYR A 245 -19.97 2.83 -0.46
C TYR A 245 -19.43 3.92 -1.39
N VAL A 246 -19.13 5.09 -0.86
CA VAL A 246 -18.46 6.18 -1.57
C VAL A 246 -17.10 6.41 -0.95
N ILE A 247 -16.06 6.34 -1.78
CA ILE A 247 -14.66 6.46 -1.37
C ILE A 247 -13.98 7.56 -2.17
N GLN A 248 -12.91 8.11 -1.60
CA GLN A 248 -12.02 9.02 -2.31
C GLN A 248 -11.31 8.30 -3.46
N LEU A 249 -10.79 9.07 -4.42
CA LEU A 249 -9.91 8.51 -5.45
C LEU A 249 -8.63 7.93 -4.80
N PRO A 250 -8.02 6.88 -5.36
CA PRO A 250 -6.87 6.20 -4.77
C PRO A 250 -5.76 7.15 -4.30
N ASN A 251 -5.34 8.11 -5.13
CA ASN A 251 -4.30 9.08 -4.77
C ASN A 251 -4.66 9.87 -3.50
N SER A 252 -5.88 10.43 -3.47
CA SER A 252 -6.37 11.20 -2.32
C SER A 252 -6.54 10.33 -1.07
N TYR A 253 -6.97 9.07 -1.23
CA TYR A 253 -7.15 8.16 -0.11
C TYR A 253 -5.81 7.81 0.54
N PHE A 254 -4.81 7.42 -0.25
CA PHE A 254 -3.51 7.02 0.29
C PHE A 254 -2.71 8.22 0.81
N GLU A 255 -2.85 9.40 0.22
CA GLU A 255 -2.31 10.64 0.81
C GLU A 255 -2.92 10.93 2.19
N SER A 256 -4.23 10.74 2.37
CA SER A 256 -4.91 10.94 3.66
C SER A 256 -4.48 9.91 4.72
N VAL A 257 -4.30 8.65 4.32
CA VAL A 257 -3.98 7.55 5.23
C VAL A 257 -2.48 7.47 5.56
N LEU A 258 -1.62 7.78 4.60
CA LEU A 258 -0.17 7.61 4.69
C LEU A 258 0.62 8.91 4.75
N GLY A 259 0.03 10.07 4.42
CA GLY A 259 0.58 11.40 4.71
C GLY A 259 0.66 11.66 6.20
#